data_AF-A0A9D7STH6-F1
#
_entry.id   AF-A0A9D7STH6-F1
#
_cell.length_a   1.000
_cell.length_b   1.000
_cell.length_c   1.000
_cell.angle_alpha   90.00
_cell.angle_beta   90.00
_cell.angle_gamma   90.00
#
_symmetry.space_group_name_H-M   'P 1'
#
loop_
_entity.id
_entity.type
_entity.pdbx_description
1 polymer ?
#
loop_
_entity_poly.entity_id
_entity_poly.type
_entity_poly.pdbx_seq_one_letter_code
_entity_poly.pdbx_strand_id
1 'polypeptide(L)'
;MKSSNLPRIVAIMLLLVIFGISIWRISILPLWGWWPLVMLLSFWSVLILFFFPKEAEKRKWLGAASLSGVMLGLGFPPSPLTWIVAFAWIPLLDVENGIFQKKDKVSPSQIFFYAFHAFIIWNIIATFWVTNTAFIAGIIANFLNAFLMTTVVVIIHFVGRRLPVRWFFVIFISFWISFEYIHHHWDLLWPWLTLGNALAEYPWAVQWYEYTGTFGGSLWILLLNVVGYSMIQRWLHAKPLRVGLYVGLFFIPILFSLTLWFTTKPGDAKPVSVTIVQPNFEPHYEKFTIPERTQLKRFLELSRQSVDSLSSYLVFPETSFEGVQINGNVDNPVVDLFQHFIDSFPQLHLVAGITSYRILKRNELENTNFRIHISPREDTTYWDVQNSAIQLSSGTKDLQVYFKSKLVPGPEMFPFKAVLFFLKPIIVSLGGSYEGLTEQPERSVFKGGPLNVGPIICYESIFGEYTGGYVKNGATAFFIVTNDGWWDNTPGHIQHLKLGALRAIEHRRPIARSANTGISCFIDIRGQIHQATQYGVAAAIKGEIIPETRITLYTRFGDLIAKGMVLFSILTLSMFAYQMVRRK
;
A
#
# COMPACT_ATOMS: atom_id res chain seq x y z
N MET A 1 -26.25 -38.40 26.89
CA MET A 1 -24.77 -38.33 26.80
C MET A 1 -24.32 -36.88 26.66
N LYS A 2 -23.89 -36.28 27.77
CA LYS A 2 -23.32 -34.92 27.86
C LYS A 2 -21.80 -35.00 27.71
N SER A 3 -21.29 -35.07 26.48
CA SER A 3 -19.86 -34.90 26.21
C SER A 3 -19.63 -34.29 24.84
N SER A 4 -19.54 -32.96 24.73
CA SER A 4 -18.97 -32.37 23.50
C SER A 4 -18.43 -30.94 23.61
N ASN A 5 -18.39 -30.32 24.80
CA ASN A 5 -17.83 -28.97 24.94
C ASN A 5 -16.39 -28.95 25.49
N LEU A 6 -15.90 -30.06 26.06
CA LEU A 6 -14.57 -30.13 26.66
C LEU A 6 -13.44 -29.75 25.67
N PRO A 7 -13.40 -30.28 24.43
CA PRO A 7 -12.36 -29.88 23.46
C PRO A 7 -12.40 -28.38 23.12
N ARG A 8 -13.61 -27.82 23.00
CA ARG A 8 -13.81 -26.39 22.72
C ARG A 8 -13.36 -25.52 23.89
N ILE A 9 -13.67 -25.91 25.13
CA ILE A 9 -13.24 -25.19 26.34
C ILE A 9 -11.72 -25.24 26.46
N VAL A 10 -11.11 -26.41 26.24
CA VAL A 10 -9.64 -26.57 26.22
C VAL A 10 -9.00 -25.68 25.16
N ALA A 11 -9.54 -25.65 23.94
CA ALA A 11 -9.04 -24.77 22.88
C ALA A 11 -9.13 -23.28 23.25
N ILE A 12 -10.25 -22.84 23.85
CA ILE A 12 -10.41 -21.45 24.33
C ILE A 12 -9.35 -21.14 25.40
N MET A 13 -9.16 -22.02 26.39
CA MET A 13 -8.16 -21.80 27.45
C MET A 13 -6.74 -21.68 26.88
N LEU A 14 -6.35 -22.57 25.96
CA LEU A 14 -5.04 -22.52 25.31
C LEU A 14 -4.84 -21.22 24.52
N LEU A 15 -5.85 -20.79 23.75
CA LEU A 15 -5.78 -19.54 22.99
C LEU A 15 -5.73 -18.30 23.90
N LEU A 16 -6.42 -18.30 25.04
CA LEU A 16 -6.33 -17.23 26.03
C LEU A 16 -4.93 -17.15 26.65
N VAL A 17 -4.29 -18.29 26.91
CA VAL A 17 -2.89 -18.33 27.35
C VAL A 17 -1.96 -17.75 26.27
N ILE A 18 -2.12 -18.15 25.01
CA ILE A 18 -1.35 -17.61 23.88
C ILE A 18 -1.55 -16.09 23.74
N PHE A 19 -2.79 -15.64 23.84
CA PHE A 19 -3.14 -14.22 23.80
C PHE A 19 -2.46 -13.44 24.96
N GLY A 20 -2.54 -13.95 26.19
CA GLY A 20 -1.90 -13.36 27.36
C GLY A 20 -0.37 -13.30 27.24
N ILE A 21 0.28 -14.36 26.74
CA ILE A 21 1.72 -14.37 26.45
C ILE A 21 2.06 -13.32 25.40
N SER A 22 1.25 -13.19 24.35
CA SER A 22 1.49 -12.23 23.27
C SER A 22 1.40 -10.78 23.77
N ILE A 23 0.40 -10.45 24.60
CA ILE A 23 0.30 -9.14 25.25
C ILE A 23 1.49 -8.88 26.16
N TRP A 24 1.87 -9.86 26.99
CA TRP A 24 3.02 -9.71 27.88
C TRP A 24 4.31 -9.44 27.09
N ARG A 25 4.53 -10.16 25.99
CA ARG A 25 5.68 -9.91 25.09
C ARG A 25 5.65 -8.51 24.49
N ILE A 26 4.51 -8.07 23.98
CA ILE A 26 4.33 -6.71 23.44
C ILE A 26 4.63 -5.64 24.50
N SER A 27 4.31 -5.90 25.77
CA SER A 27 4.55 -4.94 26.86
C SER A 27 6.02 -4.76 27.28
N ILE A 28 6.89 -5.72 26.95
CA ILE A 28 8.31 -5.70 27.35
C ILE A 28 9.28 -5.48 26.19
N LEU A 29 8.85 -5.73 24.95
CA LEU A 29 9.71 -5.61 23.78
C LEU A 29 9.65 -4.19 23.21
N PRO A 30 10.81 -3.61 22.81
CA PRO A 30 10.82 -2.31 22.13
C PRO A 30 10.24 -2.39 20.72
N LEU A 31 10.39 -3.53 20.05
CA LEU A 31 9.84 -3.84 18.73
C LEU A 31 9.07 -5.16 18.81
N TRP A 32 7.84 -5.20 18.29
CA TRP A 32 6.93 -6.32 18.54
C TRP A 32 6.99 -7.43 17.49
N GLY A 33 7.60 -7.17 16.33
CA GLY A 33 7.74 -8.13 15.24
C GLY A 33 6.42 -8.84 14.90
N TRP A 34 6.41 -10.16 15.08
CA TRP A 34 5.29 -11.04 14.76
C TRP A 34 4.29 -11.23 15.90
N TRP A 35 4.55 -10.72 17.11
CA TRP A 35 3.63 -10.89 18.24
C TRP A 35 2.22 -10.35 18.00
N PRO A 36 2.03 -9.22 17.29
CA PRO A 36 0.67 -8.76 17.01
C PRO A 36 -0.14 -9.72 16.13
N LEU A 37 0.50 -10.46 15.22
CA LEU A 37 -0.17 -11.51 14.44
C LEU A 37 -0.76 -12.59 15.36
N VAL A 38 0.08 -13.11 16.25
CA VAL A 38 -0.28 -14.17 17.19
C VAL A 38 -1.37 -13.69 18.14
N MET A 39 -1.24 -12.46 18.65
CA MET A 39 -2.24 -11.81 19.49
C MET A 39 -3.59 -11.68 18.78
N LEU A 40 -3.62 -11.09 17.58
CA LEU A 40 -4.85 -10.84 16.83
C LEU A 40 -5.56 -12.14 16.44
N LEU A 41 -4.80 -13.14 15.95
CA LEU A 41 -5.38 -14.43 15.56
C LEU A 41 -5.91 -15.21 16.77
N SER A 42 -5.19 -15.22 17.90
CA SER A 42 -5.67 -15.89 19.11
C SER A 42 -6.91 -15.22 19.67
N PHE A 43 -6.94 -13.88 19.75
CA PHE A 43 -8.11 -13.11 20.14
C PHE A 43 -9.33 -13.40 19.27
N TRP A 44 -9.17 -13.29 17.95
CA TRP A 44 -10.26 -13.53 16.99
C TRP A 44 -10.76 -14.98 17.07
N SER A 45 -9.85 -15.94 17.22
CA SER A 45 -10.19 -17.36 17.36
C SER A 45 -11.00 -17.63 18.63
N VAL A 46 -10.64 -17.00 19.76
CA VAL A 46 -11.42 -17.08 21.01
C VAL A 46 -12.84 -16.55 20.80
N LEU A 47 -13.00 -15.38 20.18
CA LEU A 47 -14.32 -14.80 19.88
C LEU A 47 -15.17 -15.74 19.03
N ILE A 48 -14.59 -16.29 17.95
CA ILE A 48 -15.30 -17.22 17.06
C ILE A 48 -15.66 -18.52 17.77
N LEU A 49 -14.79 -19.03 18.64
CA LEU A 49 -15.10 -20.19 19.46
C LEU A 49 -16.19 -19.90 20.49
N PHE A 50 -16.35 -18.67 21.00
CA PHE A 50 -17.50 -18.31 21.85
C PHE A 50 -18.83 -18.34 21.07
N PHE A 51 -18.83 -17.83 19.83
CA PHE A 51 -20.00 -17.80 18.95
C PHE A 51 -20.13 -19.03 18.03
N PHE A 52 -19.40 -20.12 18.33
CA PHE A 52 -19.31 -21.27 17.44
C PHE A 52 -20.69 -21.88 17.13
N PRO A 53 -21.09 -22.02 15.85
CA PRO A 53 -22.43 -22.46 15.50
C PRO A 53 -22.75 -23.89 15.95
N LYS A 54 -23.98 -24.10 16.45
CA LYS A 54 -24.48 -25.44 16.80
C LYS A 54 -24.86 -26.26 15.56
N GLU A 55 -25.45 -25.61 14.55
CA GLU A 55 -25.89 -26.24 13.30
C GLU A 55 -24.71 -26.66 12.42
N ALA A 56 -24.70 -27.90 11.94
CA ALA A 56 -23.61 -28.45 11.13
C ALA A 56 -23.34 -27.66 9.85
N GLU A 57 -24.39 -27.18 9.18
CA GLU A 57 -24.27 -26.36 7.98
C GLU A 57 -23.62 -25.00 8.26
N LYS A 58 -24.03 -24.31 9.34
CA LYS A 58 -23.38 -23.05 9.76
C LYS A 58 -21.91 -23.25 10.12
N ARG A 59 -21.53 -24.43 10.64
CA ARG A 59 -20.12 -24.80 10.83
C ARG A 59 -19.38 -24.96 9.50
N LYS A 60 -20.01 -25.57 8.48
CA LYS A 60 -19.44 -25.63 7.13
C LYS A 60 -19.22 -24.23 6.55
N TRP A 61 -20.20 -23.33 6.70
CA TRP A 61 -20.06 -21.95 6.24
C TRP A 61 -18.98 -21.18 6.97
N LEU A 62 -18.87 -21.36 8.30
CA LEU A 62 -17.78 -20.78 9.07
C LEU A 62 -16.43 -21.29 8.56
N GLY A 63 -16.26 -22.60 8.38
CA GLY A 63 -15.02 -23.17 7.85
C GLY A 63 -14.68 -22.71 6.44
N ALA A 64 -15.67 -22.58 5.55
CA ALA A 64 -15.47 -22.03 4.21
C ALA A 64 -15.07 -20.55 4.25
N ALA A 65 -15.71 -19.74 5.09
CA ALA A 65 -15.33 -18.34 5.30
C ALA A 65 -13.91 -18.21 5.88
N SER A 66 -13.54 -19.05 6.86
CA SER A 66 -12.16 -19.10 7.38
C SER A 66 -11.17 -19.46 6.27
N LEU A 67 -11.49 -20.46 5.45
CA LEU A 67 -10.64 -20.88 4.32
C LEU A 67 -10.43 -19.75 3.32
N SER A 68 -11.48 -19.02 2.94
CA SER A 68 -11.36 -17.83 2.09
C SER A 68 -10.47 -16.76 2.72
N GLY A 69 -10.65 -16.45 4.00
CA GLY A 69 -9.83 -15.46 4.71
C GLY A 69 -8.35 -15.85 4.76
N VAL A 70 -8.06 -17.12 5.06
CA VAL A 70 -6.69 -17.65 5.08
C VAL A 70 -6.06 -17.63 3.69
N MET A 71 -6.78 -18.05 2.65
CA MET A 71 -6.27 -18.04 1.28
C MET A 71 -6.01 -16.62 0.76
N LEU A 72 -6.89 -15.66 1.08
CA LEU A 72 -6.64 -14.25 0.75
C LEU A 72 -5.42 -13.71 1.53
N GLY A 73 -5.32 -14.01 2.83
CA GLY A 73 -4.19 -13.62 3.68
C GLY A 73 -2.85 -14.14 3.20
N LEU A 74 -2.75 -15.46 3.04
CA LEU A 74 -1.52 -16.14 2.60
C LEU A 74 -1.19 -15.87 1.13
N GLY A 75 -2.13 -15.35 0.34
CA GLY A 75 -1.90 -15.00 -1.06
C GLY A 75 -1.19 -13.66 -1.26
N PHE A 76 -1.08 -12.82 -0.22
CA PHE A 76 -0.40 -11.53 -0.31
C PHE A 76 1.12 -11.67 -0.12
N PRO A 77 1.94 -10.84 -0.80
CA PRO A 77 3.39 -10.84 -0.65
C PRO A 77 3.82 -10.57 0.81
N PRO A 78 5.06 -10.92 1.21
CA PRO A 78 5.91 -11.89 0.55
C PRO A 78 5.34 -13.28 0.78
N SER A 79 4.94 -13.96 -0.28
CA SER A 79 4.38 -15.31 -0.14
C SER A 79 4.58 -16.14 -1.39
N PRO A 80 5.18 -17.34 -1.30
CA PRO A 80 5.23 -18.26 -2.42
C PRO A 80 3.84 -18.82 -2.78
N LEU A 81 2.83 -18.59 -1.94
CA LEU A 81 1.48 -19.07 -2.12
C LEU A 81 0.59 -18.07 -2.86
N THR A 82 1.14 -17.01 -3.47
CA THR A 82 0.34 -15.99 -4.18
C THR A 82 -0.73 -16.56 -5.11
N TRP A 83 -0.45 -17.65 -5.82
CA TRP A 83 -1.40 -18.26 -6.76
C TRP A 83 -2.70 -18.77 -6.14
N ILE A 84 -2.75 -18.97 -4.81
CA ILE A 84 -4.00 -19.40 -4.13
C ILE A 84 -5.10 -18.34 -4.22
N VAL A 85 -4.77 -17.06 -4.48
CA VAL A 85 -5.78 -16.00 -4.68
C VAL A 85 -6.73 -16.30 -5.84
N ALA A 86 -6.30 -17.11 -6.82
CA ALA A 86 -7.13 -17.57 -7.94
C ALA A 86 -8.34 -18.43 -7.51
N PHE A 87 -8.32 -18.92 -6.27
CA PHE A 87 -9.34 -19.80 -5.69
C PHE A 87 -9.91 -19.26 -4.37
N ALA A 88 -9.37 -18.16 -3.84
CA ALA A 88 -9.63 -17.72 -2.48
C ALA A 88 -11.06 -17.20 -2.23
N TRP A 89 -11.78 -16.75 -3.26
CA TRP A 89 -13.18 -16.32 -3.14
C TRP A 89 -14.18 -17.46 -3.31
N ILE A 90 -13.77 -18.59 -3.88
CA ILE A 90 -14.67 -19.73 -4.17
C ILE A 90 -15.43 -20.18 -2.92
N PRO A 91 -14.78 -20.42 -1.75
CA PRO A 91 -15.50 -20.83 -0.54
C PRO A 91 -16.51 -19.79 -0.06
N LEU A 92 -16.16 -18.50 -0.07
CA LEU A 92 -17.07 -17.43 0.36
C LEU A 92 -18.24 -17.23 -0.61
N LEU A 93 -18.05 -17.42 -1.92
CA LEU A 93 -19.13 -17.45 -2.91
C LEU A 93 -20.11 -18.61 -2.66
N ASP A 94 -19.59 -19.77 -2.24
CA ASP A 94 -20.42 -20.91 -1.86
C ASP A 94 -21.25 -20.61 -0.59
N VAL A 95 -20.64 -19.95 0.41
CA VAL A 95 -21.35 -19.47 1.60
C VAL A 95 -22.48 -18.50 1.24
N GLU A 96 -22.19 -17.51 0.40
CA GLU A 96 -23.18 -16.51 -0.03
C GLU A 96 -24.36 -17.17 -0.76
N ASN A 97 -24.08 -18.13 -1.64
CA ASN A 97 -25.11 -18.86 -2.36
C ASN A 97 -25.93 -19.79 -1.46
N GLY A 98 -25.28 -20.50 -0.53
CA GLY A 98 -25.96 -21.35 0.46
C GLY A 98 -26.90 -20.56 1.36
N ILE A 99 -26.49 -19.36 1.81
CA ILE A 99 -27.35 -18.45 2.59
C ILE A 99 -28.59 -18.05 1.79
N PHE A 100 -28.42 -17.70 0.52
CA PHE A 100 -29.53 -17.29 -0.34
C PHE A 100 -30.53 -18.44 -0.57
N GLN A 101 -30.04 -19.63 -0.93
CA GLN A 101 -30.89 -20.79 -1.22
C GLN A 101 -31.71 -21.27 -0.01
N LYS A 102 -31.15 -21.22 1.20
CA LYS A 102 -31.82 -21.76 2.40
C LYS A 102 -33.05 -20.96 2.84
N LYS A 103 -33.02 -19.64 2.70
CA LYS A 103 -34.11 -18.76 3.19
C LYS A 103 -35.07 -18.33 2.09
N ASP A 104 -34.72 -18.60 0.83
CA ASP A 104 -35.33 -18.00 -0.36
C ASP A 104 -35.52 -16.47 -0.23
N LYS A 105 -34.63 -15.87 0.57
CA LYS A 105 -34.68 -14.48 1.04
C LYS A 105 -33.27 -13.97 1.27
N VAL A 106 -33.06 -12.72 0.89
CA VAL A 106 -31.84 -11.97 1.19
C VAL A 106 -31.66 -11.85 2.70
N SER A 107 -30.48 -12.19 3.22
CA SER A 107 -30.19 -12.17 4.66
C SER A 107 -28.88 -11.40 4.96
N PRO A 108 -28.90 -10.05 4.93
CA PRO A 108 -27.72 -9.20 5.10
C PRO A 108 -26.91 -9.48 6.37
N SER A 109 -27.57 -9.76 7.49
CA SER A 109 -26.89 -10.03 8.76
C SER A 109 -26.08 -11.32 8.78
N GLN A 110 -26.54 -12.35 8.04
CA GLN A 110 -25.82 -13.62 7.96
C GLN A 110 -24.60 -13.51 7.07
N ILE A 111 -24.76 -12.91 5.88
CA ILE A 111 -23.62 -12.68 5.00
C ILE A 111 -22.60 -11.75 5.65
N PHE A 112 -23.05 -10.73 6.40
CA PHE A 112 -22.16 -9.86 7.18
C PHE A 112 -21.26 -10.67 8.13
N PHE A 113 -21.83 -11.57 8.93
CA PHE A 113 -21.05 -12.36 9.90
C PHE A 113 -19.93 -13.19 9.23
N TYR A 114 -20.26 -13.94 8.17
CA TYR A 114 -19.27 -14.80 7.51
C TYR A 114 -18.27 -14.01 6.66
N ALA A 115 -18.70 -12.98 5.94
CA ALA A 115 -17.81 -12.12 5.18
C ALA A 115 -16.87 -11.33 6.10
N PHE A 116 -17.37 -10.77 7.20
CA PHE A 116 -16.54 -10.09 8.21
C PHE A 116 -15.51 -11.04 8.81
N HIS A 117 -15.90 -12.27 9.13
CA HIS A 117 -14.96 -13.28 9.60
C HIS A 117 -13.85 -13.58 8.60
N ALA A 118 -14.18 -13.77 7.32
CA ALA A 118 -13.20 -13.98 6.27
C ALA A 118 -12.25 -12.79 6.11
N PHE A 119 -12.79 -11.57 6.07
CA PHE A 119 -12.00 -10.36 5.82
C PHE A 119 -11.17 -9.92 7.02
N ILE A 120 -11.61 -10.18 8.25
CA ILE A 120 -10.76 -9.98 9.43
C ILE A 120 -9.56 -10.92 9.40
N ILE A 121 -9.75 -12.20 9.07
CA ILE A 121 -8.63 -13.14 8.92
C ILE A 121 -7.67 -12.66 7.83
N TRP A 122 -8.20 -12.24 6.67
CA TRP A 122 -7.37 -11.71 5.58
C TRP A 122 -6.55 -10.50 6.06
N ASN A 123 -7.21 -9.50 6.64
CA ASN A 123 -6.54 -8.28 7.11
C ASN A 123 -5.50 -8.59 8.20
N ILE A 124 -5.79 -9.47 9.15
CA ILE A 124 -4.81 -9.86 10.17
C ILE A 124 -3.59 -10.53 9.52
N ILE A 125 -3.79 -11.54 8.67
CA ILE A 125 -2.66 -12.27 8.08
C ILE A 125 -1.83 -11.36 7.16
N ALA A 126 -2.48 -10.56 6.31
CA ALA A 126 -1.78 -9.75 5.31
C ALA A 126 -1.15 -8.48 5.89
N THR A 127 -1.77 -7.87 6.92
CA THR A 127 -1.40 -6.52 7.41
C THR A 127 -1.35 -6.37 8.93
N PHE A 128 -1.13 -7.45 9.71
CA PHE A 128 -0.93 -7.31 11.17
C PHE A 128 0.20 -6.33 11.51
N TRP A 129 1.23 -6.24 10.67
CA TRP A 129 2.43 -5.45 10.90
C TRP A 129 2.16 -3.95 11.01
N VAL A 130 0.99 -3.46 10.57
CA VAL A 130 0.56 -2.07 10.78
C VAL A 130 0.49 -1.73 12.28
N THR A 131 0.17 -2.73 13.11
CA THR A 131 0.18 -2.56 14.56
C THR A 131 1.57 -2.20 15.09
N ASN A 132 2.67 -2.62 14.45
CA ASN A 132 4.03 -2.27 14.89
C ASN A 132 4.29 -0.76 14.85
N THR A 133 3.61 -0.02 13.97
CA THR A 133 3.73 1.45 13.91
C THR A 133 3.00 2.13 15.07
N ALA A 134 1.77 1.68 15.33
CA ALA A 134 0.95 2.17 16.44
C ALA A 134 -0.11 1.12 16.78
N PHE A 135 -0.03 0.58 18.01
CA PHE A 135 -0.82 -0.58 18.43
C PHE A 135 -2.32 -0.45 18.15
N ILE A 136 -2.94 0.59 18.72
CA ILE A 136 -4.39 0.81 18.64
C ILE A 136 -4.81 1.18 17.22
N ALA A 137 -4.04 2.04 16.55
CA ALA A 137 -4.33 2.46 15.19
C ALA A 137 -4.28 1.27 14.20
N GLY A 138 -3.31 0.36 14.36
CA GLY A 138 -3.22 -0.85 13.54
C GLY A 138 -4.40 -1.78 13.74
N ILE A 139 -4.82 -2.02 14.99
CA ILE A 139 -6.04 -2.81 15.27
C ILE A 139 -7.26 -2.17 14.60
N ILE A 140 -7.44 -0.85 14.74
CA ILE A 140 -8.53 -0.13 14.10
C ILE A 140 -8.45 -0.28 12.58
N ALA A 141 -7.26 -0.15 11.97
CA ALA A 141 -7.08 -0.28 10.52
C ALA A 141 -7.49 -1.67 10.02
N ASN A 142 -7.04 -2.76 10.66
CA ASN A 142 -7.41 -4.13 10.26
C ASN A 142 -8.93 -4.35 10.37
N PHE A 143 -9.55 -3.89 11.46
CA PHE A 143 -10.99 -4.11 11.70
C PHE A 143 -11.88 -3.21 10.83
N LEU A 144 -11.50 -1.94 10.67
CA LEU A 144 -12.22 -0.98 9.84
C LEU A 144 -12.21 -1.41 8.37
N ASN A 145 -11.04 -1.78 7.84
CA ASN A 145 -10.96 -2.20 6.45
C ASN A 145 -11.76 -3.49 6.20
N ALA A 146 -11.72 -4.47 7.10
CA ALA A 146 -12.56 -5.66 7.01
C ALA A 146 -14.06 -5.33 7.08
N PHE A 147 -14.46 -4.35 7.90
CA PHE A 147 -15.84 -3.87 7.96
C PHE A 147 -16.28 -3.21 6.64
N LEU A 148 -15.43 -2.39 6.03
CA LEU A 148 -15.70 -1.76 4.75
C LEU A 148 -15.82 -2.81 3.62
N MET A 149 -14.90 -3.77 3.54
CA MET A 149 -14.98 -4.91 2.62
C MET A 149 -16.27 -5.72 2.80
N THR A 150 -16.66 -5.96 4.06
CA THR A 150 -17.91 -6.67 4.39
C THR A 150 -19.12 -5.90 3.90
N THR A 151 -19.13 -4.58 4.08
CA THR A 151 -20.23 -3.71 3.65
C THR A 151 -20.47 -3.84 2.14
N VAL A 152 -19.39 -3.90 1.35
CA VAL A 152 -19.49 -4.11 -0.10
C VAL A 152 -20.11 -5.47 -0.44
N VAL A 153 -19.67 -6.55 0.23
CA VAL A 153 -20.26 -7.88 0.01
C VAL A 153 -21.73 -7.94 0.43
N VAL A 154 -22.10 -7.26 1.51
CA VAL A 154 -23.49 -7.13 1.94
C VAL A 154 -24.32 -6.40 0.88
N ILE A 155 -23.80 -5.33 0.30
CA ILE A 155 -24.45 -4.60 -0.80
C ILE A 155 -24.58 -5.50 -2.04
N ILE A 156 -23.52 -6.22 -2.42
CA ILE A 156 -23.55 -7.18 -3.53
C ILE A 156 -24.62 -8.25 -3.30
N HIS A 157 -24.68 -8.84 -2.11
CA HIS A 157 -25.71 -9.80 -1.76
C HIS A 157 -27.11 -9.18 -1.83
N PHE A 158 -27.29 -7.96 -1.29
CA PHE A 158 -28.57 -7.29 -1.22
C PHE A 158 -29.12 -6.89 -2.61
N VAL A 159 -28.28 -6.30 -3.45
CA VAL A 159 -28.62 -5.82 -4.79
C VAL A 159 -28.64 -6.99 -5.79
N GLY A 160 -27.56 -7.78 -5.82
CA GLY A 160 -27.37 -8.85 -6.78
C GLY A 160 -28.39 -9.98 -6.68
N ARG A 161 -28.91 -10.27 -5.47
CA ARG A 161 -29.95 -11.28 -5.26
C ARG A 161 -31.38 -10.76 -5.49
N ARG A 162 -31.56 -9.47 -5.77
CA ARG A 162 -32.85 -8.86 -6.16
C ARG A 162 -32.95 -8.54 -7.65
N LEU A 163 -31.83 -8.55 -8.34
CA LEU A 163 -31.74 -8.44 -9.80
C LEU A 163 -31.67 -9.84 -10.45
N PRO A 164 -31.88 -9.96 -11.77
CA PRO A 164 -31.78 -11.26 -12.44
C PRO A 164 -30.43 -11.93 -12.18
N VAL A 165 -30.45 -13.21 -11.77
CA VAL A 165 -29.26 -13.96 -11.32
C VAL A 165 -28.09 -13.95 -12.31
N ARG A 166 -28.37 -13.83 -13.62
CA ARG A 166 -27.34 -13.71 -14.67
C ARG A 166 -26.37 -12.53 -14.47
N TRP A 167 -26.79 -11.50 -13.74
CA TRP A 167 -25.99 -10.30 -13.48
C TRP A 167 -25.16 -10.39 -12.20
N PHE A 168 -25.41 -11.38 -11.34
CA PHE A 168 -24.82 -11.44 -10.00
C PHE A 168 -23.28 -11.34 -10.01
N PHE A 169 -22.60 -12.11 -10.88
CA PHE A 169 -21.15 -12.08 -10.95
C PHE A 169 -20.57 -10.79 -11.54
N VAL A 170 -21.30 -10.15 -12.46
CA VAL A 170 -20.87 -8.85 -13.01
C VAL A 170 -20.98 -7.78 -11.93
N ILE A 171 -22.07 -7.78 -11.16
CA ILE A 171 -22.27 -6.90 -10.00
C ILE A 171 -21.19 -7.16 -8.94
N PHE A 172 -20.89 -8.43 -8.65
CA PHE A 172 -19.84 -8.80 -7.72
C PHE A 172 -18.47 -8.21 -8.12
N ILE A 173 -18.05 -8.43 -9.38
CA ILE A 173 -16.78 -7.91 -9.89
C ILE A 173 -16.78 -6.38 -9.88
N SER A 174 -17.83 -5.75 -10.39
CA SER A 174 -17.86 -4.29 -10.55
C SER A 174 -17.85 -3.58 -9.21
N PHE A 175 -18.63 -4.04 -8.23
CA PHE A 175 -18.70 -3.43 -6.91
C PHE A 175 -17.40 -3.62 -6.14
N TRP A 176 -16.77 -4.80 -6.25
CA TRP A 176 -15.47 -5.03 -5.61
C TRP A 176 -14.37 -4.14 -6.18
N ILE A 177 -14.24 -4.06 -7.52
CA ILE A 177 -13.24 -3.19 -8.15
C ILE A 177 -13.54 -1.71 -7.87
N SER A 178 -14.82 -1.32 -7.82
CA SER A 178 -15.20 0.05 -7.44
C SER A 178 -14.78 0.40 -6.02
N PHE A 179 -14.93 -0.55 -5.08
CA PHE A 179 -14.46 -0.41 -3.72
C PHE A 179 -12.94 -0.24 -3.64
N GLU A 180 -12.19 -1.10 -4.35
CA GLU A 180 -10.73 -0.97 -4.44
C GLU A 180 -10.36 0.40 -5.01
N TYR A 181 -11.01 0.88 -6.07
CA TYR A 181 -10.75 2.20 -6.66
C TYR A 181 -11.01 3.35 -5.70
N ILE A 182 -12.11 3.31 -4.94
CA ILE A 182 -12.43 4.33 -3.94
C ILE A 182 -11.32 4.40 -2.87
N HIS A 183 -10.72 3.27 -2.49
CA HIS A 183 -9.60 3.23 -1.53
C HIS A 183 -8.33 3.94 -2.02
N HIS A 184 -8.23 4.30 -3.30
CA HIS A 184 -7.14 5.13 -3.85
C HIS A 184 -7.43 6.64 -3.83
N HIS A 185 -8.68 7.07 -3.54
CA HIS A 185 -9.16 8.42 -3.86
C HIS A 185 -9.84 9.19 -2.71
N TRP A 186 -10.08 8.57 -1.55
CA TRP A 186 -10.75 9.20 -0.40
C TRP A 186 -9.81 9.33 0.82
N ASP A 187 -10.22 10.04 1.87
CA ASP A 187 -9.38 10.31 3.05
C ASP A 187 -8.88 9.06 3.81
N LEU A 188 -9.55 7.90 3.68
CA LEU A 188 -9.09 6.62 4.23
C LEU A 188 -8.27 5.83 3.21
N LEU A 189 -7.23 6.47 2.64
CA LEU A 189 -6.37 5.88 1.62
C LEU A 189 -5.73 4.56 2.11
N TRP A 190 -6.19 3.43 1.57
CA TRP A 190 -5.64 2.11 1.89
C TRP A 190 -5.66 1.19 0.66
N PRO A 191 -4.90 1.52 -0.40
CA PRO A 191 -4.85 0.71 -1.62
C PRO A 191 -4.06 -0.60 -1.46
N TRP A 192 -3.50 -0.86 -0.27
CA TRP A 192 -2.58 -1.97 -0.01
C TRP A 192 -3.18 -3.33 -0.38
N LEU A 193 -4.42 -3.59 0.05
CA LEU A 193 -5.14 -4.85 -0.17
C LEU A 193 -5.95 -4.90 -1.48
N THR A 194 -5.60 -4.09 -2.47
CA THR A 194 -6.08 -4.26 -3.86
C THR A 194 -5.67 -5.67 -4.34
N LEU A 195 -6.59 -6.49 -4.83
CA LEU A 195 -6.30 -7.90 -5.17
C LEU A 195 -5.16 -8.04 -6.19
N GLY A 196 -5.07 -7.15 -7.19
CA GLY A 196 -3.99 -7.15 -8.16
C GLY A 196 -2.59 -6.93 -7.58
N ASN A 197 -2.48 -6.37 -6.38
CA ASN A 197 -1.22 -6.25 -5.65
C ASN A 197 -0.68 -7.59 -5.17
N ALA A 198 -1.54 -8.61 -5.00
CA ALA A 198 -1.12 -9.95 -4.58
C ALA A 198 -0.06 -10.53 -5.52
N LEU A 199 -0.14 -10.20 -6.81
CA LEU A 199 0.73 -10.70 -7.87
C LEU A 199 2.10 -10.02 -7.92
N ALA A 200 2.37 -9.03 -7.06
CA ALA A 200 3.67 -8.35 -6.97
C ALA A 200 4.83 -9.28 -6.58
N GLU A 201 4.53 -10.46 -6.03
CA GLU A 201 5.52 -11.51 -5.77
C GLU A 201 6.25 -11.96 -7.05
N TYR A 202 5.55 -11.96 -8.20
CA TYR A 202 6.03 -12.54 -9.45
C TYR A 202 5.98 -11.53 -10.60
N PRO A 203 6.92 -10.57 -10.68
CA PRO A 203 6.98 -9.57 -11.76
C PRO A 203 6.92 -10.19 -13.16
N TRP A 204 7.56 -11.34 -13.37
CA TRP A 204 7.58 -12.05 -14.66
C TRP A 204 6.19 -12.49 -15.14
N ALA A 205 5.20 -12.61 -14.26
CA ALA A 205 3.85 -13.04 -14.60
C ALA A 205 2.87 -11.87 -14.87
N VAL A 206 3.27 -10.64 -14.56
CA VAL A 206 2.40 -9.45 -14.64
C VAL A 206 2.97 -8.32 -15.51
N GLN A 207 3.85 -8.64 -16.46
CA GLN A 207 4.37 -7.66 -17.41
C GLN A 207 3.25 -6.94 -18.19
N TRP A 208 2.10 -7.60 -18.41
CA TRP A 208 0.92 -6.98 -19.03
C TRP A 208 0.27 -5.86 -18.19
N TYR A 209 0.71 -5.61 -16.95
CA TYR A 209 0.26 -4.45 -16.16
C TYR A 209 0.59 -3.12 -16.84
N GLU A 210 1.54 -3.09 -17.78
CA GLU A 210 1.75 -1.92 -18.64
C GLU A 210 0.52 -1.51 -19.49
N TYR A 211 -0.49 -2.39 -19.60
CA TYR A 211 -1.73 -2.12 -20.31
C TYR A 211 -2.89 -1.73 -19.40
N THR A 212 -2.98 -2.33 -18.21
CA THR A 212 -4.18 -2.30 -17.37
C THR A 212 -3.96 -1.83 -15.95
N GLY A 213 -2.70 -1.76 -15.51
CA GLY A 213 -2.33 -1.59 -14.11
C GLY A 213 -2.79 -2.74 -13.22
N THR A 214 -2.65 -2.54 -11.91
CA THR A 214 -3.06 -3.46 -10.85
C THR A 214 -4.54 -3.84 -10.91
N PHE A 215 -5.44 -2.94 -11.31
CA PHE A 215 -6.87 -3.25 -11.42
C PHE A 215 -7.19 -4.31 -12.49
N GLY A 216 -6.35 -4.44 -13.52
CA GLY A 216 -6.42 -5.58 -14.44
C GLY A 216 -6.12 -6.90 -13.73
N GLY A 217 -5.15 -6.90 -12.81
CA GLY A 217 -4.86 -8.02 -11.90
C GLY A 217 -6.04 -8.39 -11.01
N SER A 218 -6.68 -7.39 -10.38
CA SER A 218 -7.90 -7.61 -9.59
C SER A 218 -9.01 -8.25 -10.43
N LEU A 219 -9.26 -7.73 -11.64
CA LEU A 219 -10.23 -8.29 -12.57
C LEU A 219 -9.91 -9.75 -12.91
N TRP A 220 -8.65 -10.04 -13.21
CA TRP A 220 -8.20 -11.39 -13.54
C TRP A 220 -8.42 -12.38 -12.38
N ILE A 221 -8.05 -12.00 -11.17
CA ILE A 221 -8.25 -12.82 -9.95
C ILE A 221 -9.74 -13.09 -9.72
N LEU A 222 -10.59 -12.07 -9.83
CA LEU A 222 -12.03 -12.21 -9.61
C LEU A 222 -12.68 -13.09 -10.68
N LEU A 223 -12.27 -12.95 -11.95
CA LEU A 223 -12.73 -13.80 -13.05
C LEU A 223 -12.35 -15.27 -12.82
N LEU A 224 -11.11 -15.55 -12.40
CA LEU A 224 -10.69 -16.90 -12.05
C LEU A 224 -11.58 -17.50 -10.97
N ASN A 225 -11.85 -16.75 -9.89
CA ASN A 225 -12.72 -17.22 -8.82
C ASN A 225 -14.17 -17.45 -9.28
N VAL A 226 -14.74 -16.56 -10.08
CA VAL A 226 -16.10 -16.69 -10.62
C VAL A 226 -16.24 -17.90 -11.53
N VAL A 227 -15.28 -18.10 -12.45
CA VAL A 227 -15.28 -19.25 -13.36
C VAL A 227 -15.04 -20.55 -12.59
N GLY A 228 -14.10 -20.54 -11.65
CA GLY A 228 -13.80 -21.69 -10.78
C GLY A 228 -15.01 -22.11 -9.94
N TYR A 229 -15.67 -21.15 -9.29
CA TYR A 229 -16.92 -21.39 -8.56
C TYR A 229 -18.01 -21.94 -9.48
N SER A 230 -18.20 -21.35 -10.67
CA SER A 230 -19.18 -21.84 -11.65
C SER A 230 -18.89 -23.26 -12.13
N MET A 231 -17.62 -23.65 -12.22
CA MET A 231 -17.21 -25.02 -12.55
C MET A 231 -17.53 -26.00 -11.41
N ILE A 232 -17.27 -25.63 -10.16
CA ILE A 232 -17.62 -26.46 -9.00
C ILE A 232 -19.13 -26.67 -8.95
N GLN A 233 -19.93 -25.62 -9.16
CA GLN A 233 -21.39 -25.76 -9.21
C GLN A 233 -21.85 -26.68 -10.34
N ARG A 234 -21.22 -26.61 -11.54
CA ARG A 234 -21.51 -27.54 -12.63
C ARG A 234 -21.16 -28.97 -12.27
N TRP A 235 -20.00 -29.20 -11.66
CA TRP A 235 -19.54 -30.51 -11.23
C TRP A 235 -20.52 -31.15 -10.25
N LEU A 236 -20.94 -30.39 -9.22
CA LEU A 236 -21.91 -30.83 -8.21
C LEU A 236 -23.28 -31.17 -8.82
N HIS A 237 -23.64 -30.58 -9.96
CA HIS A 237 -24.89 -30.85 -10.68
C HIS A 237 -24.70 -31.78 -11.88
N ALA A 238 -23.59 -32.53 -11.94
CA ALA A 238 -23.25 -33.46 -13.03
C ALA A 238 -23.32 -32.85 -14.46
N LYS A 239 -23.03 -31.55 -14.58
CA LYS A 239 -22.98 -30.82 -15.86
C LYS A 239 -21.55 -30.81 -16.43
N PRO A 240 -21.38 -30.75 -17.76
CA PRO A 240 -20.06 -30.73 -18.38
C PRO A 240 -19.23 -29.52 -17.94
N LEU A 241 -17.98 -29.79 -17.55
CA LEU A 241 -17.02 -28.81 -17.10
C LEU A 241 -16.35 -28.12 -18.29
N ARG A 242 -16.13 -26.82 -18.16
CA ARG A 242 -15.41 -26.01 -19.15
C ARG A 242 -13.96 -25.81 -18.72
N VAL A 243 -13.23 -26.91 -18.50
CA VAL A 243 -11.85 -26.87 -17.97
C VAL A 243 -10.93 -26.01 -18.85
N GLY A 244 -11.04 -26.13 -20.18
CA GLY A 244 -10.26 -25.32 -21.12
C GLY A 244 -10.46 -23.81 -20.97
N LEU A 245 -11.65 -23.35 -20.55
CA LEU A 245 -11.90 -21.93 -20.26
C LEU A 245 -11.10 -21.46 -19.04
N TYR A 246 -11.10 -22.24 -17.96
CA TYR A 246 -10.35 -21.88 -16.75
C TYR A 246 -8.83 -21.93 -17.00
N VAL A 247 -8.36 -22.99 -17.66
CA VAL A 247 -6.95 -23.13 -18.04
C VAL A 247 -6.51 -21.99 -18.94
N GLY A 248 -7.30 -21.64 -19.97
CA GLY A 248 -7.03 -20.50 -20.83
C GLY A 248 -6.98 -19.18 -20.06
N LEU A 249 -7.99 -18.92 -19.21
CA LEU A 249 -8.04 -17.72 -18.38
C LEU A 249 -6.84 -17.61 -17.44
N PHE A 250 -6.34 -18.73 -16.91
CA PHE A 250 -5.18 -18.76 -16.02
C PHE A 250 -3.86 -18.57 -16.78
N PHE A 251 -3.62 -19.34 -17.85
CA PHE A 251 -2.29 -19.36 -18.47
C PHE A 251 -2.08 -18.32 -19.57
N ILE A 252 -3.12 -17.82 -20.26
CA ILE A 252 -2.94 -16.87 -21.37
C ILE A 252 -2.27 -15.55 -20.90
N PRO A 253 -2.72 -14.88 -19.81
CA PRO A 253 -2.06 -13.68 -19.34
C PRO A 253 -0.61 -13.92 -18.90
N ILE A 254 -0.33 -15.08 -18.29
CA ILE A 254 1.02 -15.46 -17.86
C ILE A 254 1.93 -15.68 -19.07
N LEU A 255 1.47 -16.42 -20.08
CA LEU A 255 2.22 -16.64 -21.32
C LEU A 255 2.50 -15.31 -22.04
N PHE A 256 1.49 -14.42 -22.10
CA PHE A 256 1.68 -13.08 -22.64
C PHE A 256 2.72 -12.28 -21.84
N SER A 257 2.66 -12.30 -20.50
CA SER A 257 3.70 -11.69 -19.66
C SER A 257 5.08 -12.27 -19.89
N LEU A 258 5.21 -13.58 -20.06
CA LEU A 258 6.48 -14.23 -20.35
C LEU A 258 7.05 -13.78 -21.68
N THR A 259 6.21 -13.62 -22.72
CA THR A 259 6.69 -13.03 -23.98
C THR A 259 7.26 -11.64 -23.75
N LEU A 260 6.54 -10.76 -23.04
CA LEU A 260 7.01 -9.42 -22.69
C LEU A 260 8.28 -9.44 -21.84
N TRP A 261 8.40 -10.38 -20.91
CA TRP A 261 9.57 -10.52 -20.03
C TRP A 261 10.87 -10.74 -20.82
N PHE A 262 10.81 -11.56 -21.88
CA PHE A 262 11.96 -11.86 -22.73
C PHE A 262 12.18 -10.84 -23.85
N THR A 263 11.14 -10.13 -24.30
CA THR A 263 11.26 -9.15 -25.39
C THR A 263 11.52 -7.72 -24.91
N THR A 264 11.13 -7.37 -23.68
CA THR A 264 11.29 -6.02 -23.14
C THR A 264 12.75 -5.78 -22.77
N LYS A 265 13.41 -4.89 -23.52
CA LYS A 265 14.78 -4.43 -23.26
C LYS A 265 14.79 -2.95 -22.87
N PRO A 266 15.79 -2.49 -22.09
CA PRO A 266 16.06 -1.07 -21.92
C PRO A 266 16.27 -0.36 -23.26
N GLY A 267 16.00 0.94 -23.30
CA GLY A 267 16.34 1.79 -24.44
C GLY A 267 17.85 1.98 -24.62
N ASP A 268 18.25 2.71 -25.68
CA ASP A 268 19.66 2.93 -26.05
C ASP A 268 20.29 4.15 -25.36
N ALA A 269 19.62 4.72 -24.36
CA ALA A 269 20.14 5.86 -23.61
C ALA A 269 21.40 5.46 -22.83
N LYS A 270 22.32 6.42 -22.62
CA LYS A 270 23.52 6.17 -21.83
C LYS A 270 23.15 5.81 -20.39
N PRO A 271 23.72 4.75 -19.80
CA PRO A 271 23.54 4.44 -18.39
C PRO A 271 24.03 5.61 -17.51
N VAL A 272 23.27 5.88 -16.45
CA VAL A 272 23.56 6.90 -15.45
C VAL A 272 23.94 6.21 -14.15
N SER A 273 25.11 6.57 -13.60
CA SER A 273 25.62 6.03 -12.35
C SER A 273 24.91 6.68 -11.16
N VAL A 274 24.30 5.85 -10.31
CA VAL A 274 23.53 6.26 -9.14
C VAL A 274 24.06 5.55 -7.90
N THR A 275 24.27 6.30 -6.83
CA THR A 275 24.65 5.79 -5.51
C THR A 275 23.47 5.95 -4.56
N ILE A 276 23.08 4.88 -3.87
CA ILE A 276 22.03 4.89 -2.86
C ILE A 276 22.65 4.68 -1.49
N VAL A 277 22.24 5.49 -0.51
CA VAL A 277 22.66 5.34 0.89
C VAL A 277 21.50 4.85 1.75
N GLN A 278 21.81 3.91 2.63
CA GLN A 278 20.95 3.34 3.67
C GLN A 278 21.63 3.58 5.03
N PRO A 279 21.23 4.61 5.77
CA PRO A 279 21.91 5.03 7.00
C PRO A 279 21.58 4.16 8.22
N ASN A 280 20.44 3.44 8.19
CA ASN A 280 19.95 2.57 9.26
C ASN A 280 19.82 3.30 10.61
N PHE A 281 18.86 4.22 10.71
CA PHE A 281 18.45 4.83 11.97
C PHE A 281 17.08 4.33 12.40
N GLU A 282 16.98 3.68 13.57
CA GLU A 282 15.72 3.09 14.03
C GLU A 282 14.67 4.17 14.36
N PRO A 283 13.54 4.25 13.61
CA PRO A 283 12.59 5.35 13.76
C PRO A 283 11.85 5.42 15.09
N HIS A 284 11.68 4.32 15.82
CA HIS A 284 10.87 4.33 17.05
C HIS A 284 11.55 5.01 18.24
N TYR A 285 12.88 4.91 18.35
CA TYR A 285 13.59 5.38 19.55
C TYR A 285 14.99 5.98 19.29
N GLU A 286 15.53 5.88 18.08
CA GLU A 286 16.88 6.35 17.75
C GLU A 286 16.83 7.59 16.85
N LYS A 287 16.20 7.49 15.68
CA LYS A 287 16.28 8.50 14.60
C LYS A 287 15.98 9.93 15.06
N PHE A 288 14.97 10.09 15.91
CA PHE A 288 14.50 11.40 16.36
C PHE A 288 15.06 11.81 17.74
N THR A 289 16.00 11.04 18.30
CA THR A 289 16.59 11.28 19.62
C THR A 289 18.10 11.50 19.58
N ILE A 290 18.80 10.88 18.62
CA ILE A 290 20.26 11.02 18.50
C ILE A 290 20.66 12.40 17.94
N PRO A 291 21.83 12.95 18.34
CA PRO A 291 22.29 14.24 17.85
C PRO A 291 22.42 14.27 16.31
N GLU A 292 21.93 15.33 15.69
CA GLU A 292 21.96 15.52 14.23
C GLU A 292 23.36 15.31 13.65
N ARG A 293 24.40 15.85 14.30
CA ARG A 293 25.81 15.66 13.87
C ARG A 293 26.22 14.20 13.70
N THR A 294 25.72 13.30 14.56
CA THR A 294 25.99 11.86 14.46
C THR A 294 25.31 11.27 13.23
N GLN A 295 24.09 11.73 12.92
CA GLN A 295 23.36 11.31 11.72
C GLN A 295 24.11 11.73 10.45
N LEU A 296 24.47 13.01 10.38
CA LEU A 296 25.19 13.61 9.26
C LEU A 296 26.53 12.93 9.01
N LYS A 297 27.27 12.60 10.07
CA LYS A 297 28.55 11.89 9.98
C LYS A 297 28.39 10.55 9.25
N ARG A 298 27.39 9.75 9.61
CA ARG A 298 27.14 8.45 8.96
C ARG A 298 26.75 8.61 7.48
N PHE A 299 25.89 9.58 7.16
CA PHE A 299 25.54 9.89 5.77
C PHE A 299 26.78 10.24 4.95
N LEU A 300 27.65 11.12 5.47
CA LEU A 300 28.88 11.51 4.78
C LEU A 300 29.87 10.35 4.63
N GLU A 301 30.04 9.51 5.66
CA GLU A 301 30.91 8.34 5.61
C GLU A 301 30.45 7.33 4.54
N LEU A 302 29.17 6.97 4.53
CA LEU A 302 28.60 6.08 3.52
C LEU A 302 28.68 6.66 2.11
N SER A 303 28.46 7.97 1.97
CA SER A 303 28.57 8.67 0.69
C SER A 303 30.01 8.67 0.17
N ARG A 304 30.99 9.00 1.02
CA ARG A 304 32.42 9.01 0.65
C ARG A 304 32.95 7.65 0.24
N GLN A 305 32.39 6.56 0.76
CA GLN A 305 32.80 5.21 0.43
C GLN A 305 32.34 4.76 -0.97
N SER A 306 31.30 5.39 -1.52
CA SER A 306 30.62 4.90 -2.74
C SER A 306 30.55 5.89 -3.89
N VAL A 307 30.66 7.20 -3.61
CA VAL A 307 30.69 8.25 -4.62
C VAL A 307 32.10 8.37 -5.22
N ASP A 308 32.18 8.40 -6.55
CA ASP A 308 33.41 8.70 -7.29
C ASP A 308 33.14 9.68 -8.45
N SER A 309 34.15 9.92 -9.29
CA SER A 309 34.07 10.86 -10.43
C SER A 309 33.06 10.46 -11.50
N LEU A 310 32.56 9.21 -11.50
CA LEU A 310 31.54 8.73 -12.43
C LEU A 310 30.13 8.84 -11.85
N SER A 311 29.97 9.07 -10.54
CA SER A 311 28.66 9.17 -9.90
C SER A 311 27.92 10.43 -10.34
N SER A 312 26.73 10.25 -10.92
CA SER A 312 25.86 11.36 -11.34
C SER A 312 24.76 11.67 -10.32
N TYR A 313 24.33 10.66 -9.56
CA TYR A 313 23.34 10.85 -8.48
C TYR A 313 23.77 10.18 -7.18
N LEU A 314 23.46 10.85 -6.07
CA LEU A 314 23.44 10.34 -4.71
C LEU A 314 21.99 10.40 -4.19
N VAL A 315 21.50 9.32 -3.59
CA VAL A 315 20.10 9.22 -3.15
C VAL A 315 20.02 8.86 -1.68
N PHE A 316 19.36 9.72 -0.91
CA PHE A 316 19.10 9.55 0.53
C PHE A 316 17.62 9.26 0.80
N PRO A 317 17.30 8.57 1.90
CA PRO A 317 15.94 8.13 2.21
C PRO A 317 15.04 9.27 2.71
N GLU A 318 13.79 8.94 3.03
CA GLU A 318 12.80 9.84 3.59
C GLU A 318 13.23 10.39 4.96
N THR A 319 13.01 11.70 5.16
CA THR A 319 13.36 12.42 6.39
C THR A 319 14.82 12.18 6.78
N SER A 320 15.74 12.42 5.85
CA SER A 320 17.18 12.37 6.10
C SER A 320 17.66 13.58 6.89
N PHE A 321 17.03 14.74 6.67
CA PHE A 321 17.28 15.98 7.39
C PHE A 321 15.95 16.62 7.80
N GLU A 322 15.98 17.42 8.86
CA GLU A 322 14.81 18.09 9.41
C GLU A 322 14.99 19.61 9.44
N GLY A 323 13.87 20.34 9.57
CA GLY A 323 13.89 21.78 9.82
C GLY A 323 14.40 22.62 8.65
N VAL A 324 14.16 22.20 7.41
CA VAL A 324 14.56 22.98 6.24
C VAL A 324 13.47 24.00 5.89
N GLN A 325 13.77 25.29 6.02
CA GLN A 325 12.90 26.34 5.51
C GLN A 325 13.03 26.45 3.99
N ILE A 326 11.93 26.24 3.28
CA ILE A 326 11.93 26.17 1.80
C ILE A 326 11.34 27.42 1.14
N ASN A 327 10.74 28.33 1.90
CA ASN A 327 10.29 29.62 1.39
C ASN A 327 11.17 30.77 1.90
N GLY A 328 11.90 31.39 0.98
CA GLY A 328 12.94 32.38 1.26
C GLY A 328 14.32 31.90 0.79
N ASN A 329 15.39 32.52 1.29
CA ASN A 329 16.74 31.98 1.12
C ASN A 329 16.86 30.71 1.95
N VAL A 330 17.22 29.60 1.31
CA VAL A 330 17.50 28.34 2.00
C VAL A 330 18.82 28.49 2.74
N ASP A 331 18.73 28.98 3.98
CA ASP A 331 19.85 29.08 4.91
C ASP A 331 19.71 27.95 5.93
N ASN A 332 20.31 26.80 5.60
CA ASN A 332 20.28 25.63 6.45
C ASN A 332 21.68 24.98 6.46
N PRO A 333 22.35 24.90 7.63
CA PRO A 333 23.71 24.37 7.74
C PRO A 333 23.87 22.94 7.21
N VAL A 334 22.81 22.13 7.25
CA VAL A 334 22.82 20.76 6.74
C VAL A 334 22.76 20.75 5.22
N VAL A 335 21.90 21.58 4.64
CA VAL A 335 21.83 21.76 3.18
C VAL A 335 23.18 22.26 2.66
N ASP A 336 23.77 23.27 3.31
CA ASP A 336 25.09 23.78 2.95
C ASP A 336 26.17 22.71 3.08
N LEU A 337 26.17 21.91 4.16
CA LEU A 337 27.13 20.82 4.34
C LEU A 337 27.11 19.83 3.16
N PHE A 338 25.92 19.44 2.70
CA PHE A 338 25.81 18.53 1.56
C PHE A 338 26.05 19.22 0.22
N GLN A 339 25.73 20.51 0.08
CA GLN A 339 26.13 21.30 -1.09
C GLN A 339 27.66 21.30 -1.24
N HIS A 340 28.41 21.61 -0.18
CA HIS A 340 29.88 21.56 -0.20
C HIS A 340 30.41 20.16 -0.52
N PHE A 341 29.75 19.10 -0.02
CA PHE A 341 30.13 17.73 -0.35
C PHE A 341 29.93 17.43 -1.85
N ILE A 342 28.78 17.77 -2.44
CA ILE A 342 28.52 17.50 -3.87
C ILE A 342 29.30 18.41 -4.81
N ASP A 343 29.65 19.63 -4.36
CA ASP A 343 30.51 20.55 -5.13
C ASP A 343 31.93 20.00 -5.33
N SER A 344 32.34 19.02 -4.51
CA SER A 344 33.59 18.27 -4.72
C SER A 344 33.53 17.31 -5.93
N PHE A 345 32.34 17.09 -6.51
CA PHE A 345 32.08 16.20 -7.64
C PHE A 345 31.26 16.92 -8.72
N PRO A 346 31.87 17.44 -9.80
CA PRO A 346 31.23 18.40 -10.72
C PRO A 346 29.94 17.96 -11.41
N GLN A 347 29.64 16.66 -11.48
CA GLN A 347 28.46 16.10 -12.14
C GLN A 347 27.45 15.49 -11.17
N LEU A 348 27.67 15.64 -9.86
CA LEU A 348 26.87 14.98 -8.85
C LEU A 348 25.63 15.80 -8.50
N HIS A 349 24.49 15.12 -8.47
CA HIS A 349 23.24 15.61 -7.92
C HIS A 349 22.88 14.80 -6.66
N LEU A 350 22.39 15.46 -5.62
CA LEU A 350 21.85 14.77 -4.44
C LEU A 350 20.33 14.87 -4.45
N VAL A 351 19.65 13.72 -4.38
CA VAL A 351 18.21 13.63 -4.12
C VAL A 351 18.00 13.11 -2.70
N ALA A 352 17.31 13.86 -1.86
CA ALA A 352 17.10 13.50 -0.46
C ALA A 352 15.67 13.77 -0.01
N GLY A 353 15.11 12.88 0.81
CA GLY A 353 13.90 13.17 1.56
C GLY A 353 14.21 14.03 2.79
N ILE A 354 13.38 15.02 3.09
CA ILE A 354 13.54 15.96 4.20
C ILE A 354 12.19 16.27 4.85
N THR A 355 12.23 16.71 6.10
CA THR A 355 11.10 17.44 6.70
C THR A 355 11.34 18.93 6.49
N SER A 356 10.43 19.58 5.76
CA SER A 356 10.50 21.02 5.50
C SER A 356 9.38 21.79 6.17
N TYR A 357 9.54 23.11 6.28
CA TYR A 357 8.48 24.01 6.71
C TYR A 357 8.45 25.29 5.87
N ARG A 358 7.29 25.95 5.85
CA ARG A 358 7.16 27.31 5.29
C ARG A 358 6.59 28.26 6.32
N ILE A 359 7.12 29.48 6.36
CA ILE A 359 6.51 30.59 7.09
C ILE A 359 5.46 31.24 6.18
N LEU A 360 4.19 31.12 6.54
CA LEU A 360 3.08 31.51 5.68
C LEU A 360 2.71 32.98 5.89
N LYS A 361 2.43 33.66 4.78
CA LYS A 361 1.73 34.94 4.77
C LYS A 361 0.24 34.72 4.97
N ARG A 362 -0.49 35.76 5.40
CA ARG A 362 -1.94 35.66 5.67
C ARG A 362 -2.76 35.19 4.45
N ASN A 363 -2.32 35.51 3.23
CA ASN A 363 -2.97 35.09 2.00
C ASN A 363 -2.63 33.64 1.57
N GLU A 364 -1.74 32.95 2.29
CA GLU A 364 -1.33 31.56 2.02
C GLU A 364 -1.98 30.58 3.01
N LEU A 365 -2.86 31.06 3.90
CA LEU A 365 -3.52 30.25 4.92
C LEU A 365 -4.68 29.40 4.37
N GLU A 366 -5.28 29.83 3.26
CA GLU A 366 -6.36 29.07 2.63
C GLU A 366 -5.84 27.74 2.09
N ASN A 367 -6.56 26.66 2.40
CA ASN A 367 -6.22 25.28 1.99
C ASN A 367 -4.86 24.77 2.49
N THR A 368 -4.31 25.38 3.54
CA THR A 368 -3.03 24.96 4.13
C THR A 368 -3.23 24.42 5.54
N ASN A 369 -2.56 23.32 5.86
CA ASN A 369 -2.54 22.75 7.21
C ASN A 369 -1.50 23.51 8.07
N PHE A 370 -1.86 24.72 8.50
CA PHE A 370 -0.97 25.61 9.23
C PHE A 370 -1.06 25.45 10.76
N ARG A 371 0.01 25.88 11.42
CA ARG A 371 0.22 25.97 12.86
C ARG A 371 0.47 27.43 13.22
N ILE A 372 0.18 27.79 14.47
CA ILE A 372 0.32 29.15 14.98
C ILE A 372 1.37 29.14 16.09
N HIS A 373 2.34 30.04 16.00
CA HIS A 373 3.24 30.37 17.09
C HIS A 373 3.05 31.84 17.48
N ILE A 374 2.80 32.10 18.76
CA ILE A 374 2.71 33.45 19.32
C ILE A 374 3.96 33.67 20.16
N SER A 375 4.77 34.64 19.77
CA SER A 375 5.99 34.97 20.49
C SER A 375 5.66 35.69 21.82
N PRO A 376 6.62 35.77 22.78
CA PRO A 376 6.45 36.58 23.99
C PRO A 376 6.20 38.07 23.73
N ARG A 377 6.47 38.56 22.51
CA ARG A 377 6.19 39.94 22.06
C ARG A 377 4.84 40.07 21.35
N GLU A 378 4.00 39.04 21.42
CA GLU A 378 2.69 38.94 20.75
C GLU A 378 2.72 38.88 19.22
N ASP A 379 3.91 38.77 18.61
CA ASP A 379 4.01 38.51 17.17
C ASP A 379 3.49 37.11 16.83
N THR A 380 2.57 37.04 15.87
CA THR A 380 1.96 35.78 15.41
C THR A 380 2.62 35.30 14.12
N THR A 381 3.20 34.12 14.17
CA THR A 381 3.79 33.44 13.00
C THR A 381 2.92 32.24 12.61
N TYR A 382 2.54 32.19 11.34
CA TYR A 382 1.86 31.04 10.75
C TYR A 382 2.88 30.20 9.99
N TRP A 383 2.80 28.88 10.14
CA TRP A 383 3.73 28.00 9.44
C TRP A 383 3.10 26.65 9.17
N ASP A 384 3.51 25.99 8.10
CA ASP A 384 3.11 24.61 7.81
C ASP A 384 4.33 23.70 7.67
N VAL A 385 4.08 22.39 7.72
CA VAL A 385 5.11 21.35 7.65
C VAL A 385 4.81 20.43 6.49
N GLN A 386 5.84 20.03 5.76
CA GLN A 386 5.75 19.09 4.66
C GLN A 386 6.74 17.95 4.84
N ASN A 387 6.33 16.78 4.37
CA ASN A 387 7.25 15.71 4.01
C ASN A 387 7.66 15.96 2.55
N SER A 388 8.94 16.18 2.31
CA SER A 388 9.43 16.72 1.04
C SER A 388 10.60 15.90 0.50
N ALA A 389 10.80 15.97 -0.80
CA ALA A 389 12.04 15.58 -1.46
C ALA A 389 12.70 16.84 -2.02
N ILE A 390 14.03 16.84 -2.07
CA ILE A 390 14.82 17.90 -2.69
C ILE A 390 15.81 17.34 -3.69
N GLN A 391 16.22 18.18 -4.65
CA GLN A 391 17.42 17.96 -5.45
C GLN A 391 18.39 19.13 -5.30
N LEU A 392 19.62 18.81 -4.92
CA LEU A 392 20.78 19.69 -4.98
C LEU A 392 21.63 19.32 -6.20
N SER A 393 22.27 20.32 -6.81
CA SER A 393 23.13 20.12 -7.99
C SER A 393 24.50 20.73 -7.75
N SER A 394 25.56 20.00 -8.09
CA SER A 394 26.92 20.51 -8.00
C SER A 394 27.09 21.81 -8.78
N GLY A 395 27.75 22.80 -8.17
CA GLY A 395 28.06 24.09 -8.81
C GLY A 395 26.88 25.05 -8.94
N THR A 396 25.68 24.70 -8.47
CA THR A 396 24.53 25.61 -8.43
C THR A 396 23.89 25.60 -7.04
N LYS A 397 23.30 26.73 -6.64
CA LYS A 397 22.49 26.81 -5.41
C LYS A 397 20.98 26.65 -5.69
N ASP A 398 20.64 26.15 -6.88
CA ASP A 398 19.24 25.98 -7.28
C ASP A 398 18.66 24.73 -6.61
N LEU A 399 17.89 24.94 -5.54
CA LEU A 399 17.16 23.89 -4.85
C LEU A 399 15.84 23.62 -5.56
N GLN A 400 15.66 22.39 -6.06
CA GLN A 400 14.35 21.91 -6.48
C GLN A 400 13.69 21.18 -5.31
N VAL A 401 12.39 21.42 -5.10
CA VAL A 401 11.62 20.84 -4.00
C VAL A 401 10.33 20.23 -4.51
N TYR A 402 9.93 19.11 -3.92
CA TYR A 402 8.66 18.44 -4.13
C TYR A 402 8.04 18.10 -2.77
N PHE A 403 6.76 18.41 -2.54
CA PHE A 403 6.07 18.00 -1.32
C PHE A 403 5.18 16.78 -1.61
N LYS A 404 5.19 15.82 -0.69
CA LYS A 404 4.37 14.61 -0.76
C LYS A 404 2.90 14.96 -1.00
N SER A 405 2.30 14.40 -2.04
CA SER A 405 0.89 14.54 -2.39
C SER A 405 0.01 13.42 -1.84
N LYS A 406 0.57 12.24 -1.55
CA LYS A 406 -0.20 11.13 -0.95
C LYS A 406 0.26 10.86 0.47
N LEU A 407 -0.41 11.51 1.42
CA LEU A 407 -0.09 11.36 2.84
C LEU A 407 -0.68 10.06 3.42
N VAL A 408 -0.01 9.52 4.43
CA VAL A 408 -0.47 8.36 5.19
C VAL A 408 -1.60 8.76 6.14
N PRO A 409 -2.80 8.14 6.04
CA PRO A 409 -3.87 8.37 6.99
C PRO A 409 -3.46 8.05 8.43
N GLY A 410 -3.66 9.01 9.35
CA GLY A 410 -3.30 8.92 10.76
C GLY A 410 -2.02 9.70 11.10
N PRO A 411 -0.82 9.20 10.77
CA PRO A 411 0.44 9.88 11.11
C PRO A 411 0.63 11.23 10.39
N GLU A 412 0.28 11.32 9.11
CA GLU A 412 0.56 12.52 8.29
C GLU A 412 -0.69 13.38 8.02
N MET A 413 -1.88 12.78 8.05
CA MET A 413 -3.15 13.51 7.90
C MET A 413 -4.23 12.95 8.82
N PHE A 414 -5.18 13.79 9.23
CA PHE A 414 -6.37 13.35 9.93
C PHE A 414 -7.55 13.15 8.96
N PRO A 415 -8.03 11.90 8.74
CA PRO A 415 -9.10 11.64 7.78
C PRO A 415 -10.41 12.33 8.16
N PHE A 416 -11.10 12.89 7.17
CA PHE A 416 -12.39 13.57 7.33
C PHE A 416 -12.39 14.65 8.43
N LYS A 417 -11.29 15.42 8.56
CA LYS A 417 -11.10 16.49 9.57
C LYS A 417 -12.32 17.40 9.72
N ALA A 418 -12.98 17.76 8.61
CA ALA A 418 -14.18 18.60 8.60
C ALA A 418 -15.39 17.97 9.32
N VAL A 419 -15.52 16.65 9.31
CA VAL A 419 -16.65 15.90 9.91
C VAL A 419 -16.29 15.37 11.29
N LEU A 420 -15.04 14.95 11.50
CA LEU A 420 -14.58 14.27 12.70
C LEU A 420 -13.79 15.17 13.66
N PHE A 421 -13.94 16.49 13.55
CA PHE A 421 -13.19 17.48 14.35
C PHE A 421 -13.28 17.23 15.88
N PHE A 422 -14.39 16.68 16.36
CA PHE A 422 -14.61 16.37 17.78
C PHE A 422 -13.69 15.26 18.33
N LEU A 423 -13.03 14.49 17.46
CA LEU A 423 -12.05 13.47 17.85
C LEU A 423 -10.66 14.04 18.13
N LYS A 424 -10.44 15.36 17.98
CA LYS A 424 -9.14 16.02 18.21
C LYS A 424 -8.41 15.55 19.48
N PRO A 425 -9.05 15.48 20.67
CA PRO A 425 -8.34 15.08 21.89
C PRO A 425 -7.85 13.63 21.85
N ILE A 426 -8.59 12.74 21.19
CA ILE A 426 -8.27 11.31 21.06
C ILE A 426 -7.13 11.11 20.06
N ILE A 427 -7.13 11.85 18.96
CA ILE A 427 -6.09 11.71 17.92
C ILE A 427 -4.74 12.19 18.44
N VAL A 428 -4.74 13.32 19.14
CA VAL A 428 -3.52 13.87 19.74
C VAL A 428 -2.95 12.91 20.80
N SER A 429 -3.82 12.27 21.60
CA SER A 429 -3.36 11.29 22.59
C SER A 429 -2.87 9.97 21.98
N LEU A 430 -3.32 9.61 20.78
CA LEU A 430 -2.86 8.45 20.02
C LEU A 430 -1.63 8.74 19.13
N GLY A 431 -1.02 9.93 19.24
CA GLY A 431 0.17 10.32 18.48
C GLY A 431 -0.09 10.68 17.01
N GLY A 432 -1.34 10.91 16.61
CA GLY A 432 -1.70 11.33 15.26
C GLY A 432 -1.55 12.84 15.03
N SER A 433 -1.36 13.24 13.77
CA SER A 433 -1.25 14.66 13.40
C SER A 433 -2.64 15.25 13.10
N TYR A 434 -3.24 15.94 14.08
CA TYR A 434 -4.57 16.58 13.90
C TYR A 434 -4.53 17.70 12.85
N GLU A 435 -3.49 18.53 12.85
CA GLU A 435 -3.37 19.57 11.84
C GLU A 435 -3.00 18.99 10.47
N GLY A 436 -2.22 17.91 10.45
CA GLY A 436 -1.73 17.28 9.22
C GLY A 436 -0.44 17.90 8.70
N LEU A 437 0.11 17.28 7.66
CA LEU A 437 1.12 17.87 6.80
C LEU A 437 0.44 18.58 5.62
N THR A 438 1.12 19.54 5.03
CA THR A 438 0.67 20.16 3.77
C THR A 438 1.11 19.29 2.61
N GLU A 439 0.16 19.03 1.70
CA GLU A 439 0.38 18.27 0.47
C GLU A 439 0.59 19.18 -0.75
N GLN A 440 1.22 18.66 -1.79
CA GLN A 440 1.28 19.33 -3.10
C GLN A 440 0.16 18.82 -4.01
N PRO A 441 -0.66 19.69 -4.63
CA PRO A 441 -1.77 19.24 -5.49
C PRO A 441 -1.31 18.44 -6.71
N GLU A 442 -0.21 18.85 -7.32
CA GLU A 442 0.32 18.28 -8.57
C GLU A 442 1.75 17.83 -8.38
N ARG A 443 2.09 16.61 -8.77
CA ARG A 443 3.46 16.11 -8.68
C ARG A 443 4.43 16.84 -9.61
N SER A 444 5.66 17.11 -9.17
CA SER A 444 6.72 17.71 -9.99
C SER A 444 7.87 16.73 -10.25
N VAL A 445 8.68 17.02 -11.27
CA VAL A 445 9.83 16.20 -11.68
C VAL A 445 11.08 17.04 -11.51
N PHE A 446 12.12 16.48 -10.88
CA PHE A 446 13.41 17.16 -10.79
C PHE A 446 14.16 17.05 -12.10
N LYS A 447 14.74 18.17 -12.54
CA LYS A 447 15.45 18.33 -13.82
C LYS A 447 16.87 18.84 -13.60
N GLY A 448 17.65 19.01 -14.67
CA GLY A 448 18.98 19.63 -14.62
C GLY A 448 20.15 18.66 -14.43
N GLY A 449 19.87 17.36 -14.30
CA GLY A 449 20.88 16.30 -14.39
C GLY A 449 20.63 15.37 -15.58
N PRO A 450 21.37 14.25 -15.69
CA PRO A 450 21.20 13.30 -16.80
C PRO A 450 19.88 12.49 -16.73
N LEU A 451 19.12 12.60 -15.63
CA LEU A 451 17.79 12.04 -15.47
C LEU A 451 16.76 13.16 -15.20
N ASN A 452 15.55 12.98 -15.73
CA ASN A 452 14.37 13.64 -15.20
C ASN A 452 13.80 12.74 -14.09
N VAL A 453 13.99 13.12 -12.83
CA VAL A 453 13.68 12.25 -11.70
C VAL A 453 12.25 12.51 -11.23
N GLY A 454 11.42 11.46 -11.16
CA GLY A 454 10.18 11.48 -10.39
C GLY A 454 10.47 11.15 -8.92
N PRO A 455 10.48 12.13 -8.00
CA PRO A 455 10.71 11.90 -6.59
C PRO A 455 9.45 11.33 -5.94
N ILE A 456 9.44 10.03 -5.68
CA ILE A 456 8.32 9.33 -5.07
C ILE A 456 8.63 9.16 -3.57
N ILE A 457 7.79 9.70 -2.71
CA ILE A 457 8.01 9.66 -1.27
C ILE A 457 7.17 8.54 -0.67
N CYS A 458 7.85 7.46 -0.27
CA CYS A 458 7.30 6.40 0.56
C CYS A 458 5.96 5.85 0.02
N TYR A 459 4.88 6.11 0.76
CA TYR A 459 3.51 5.67 0.49
C TYR A 459 3.00 6.03 -0.92
N GLU A 460 3.55 7.04 -1.58
CA GLU A 460 3.18 7.36 -2.97
C GLU A 460 3.45 6.22 -3.95
N SER A 461 4.43 5.36 -3.64
CA SER A 461 4.84 4.27 -4.52
C SER A 461 3.81 3.15 -4.65
N ILE A 462 2.78 3.10 -3.80
CA ILE A 462 1.71 2.09 -3.88
C ILE A 462 0.53 2.52 -4.76
N PHE A 463 0.54 3.74 -5.30
CA PHE A 463 -0.53 4.29 -6.17
C PHE A 463 -0.11 4.31 -7.64
N GLY A 464 -0.54 3.30 -8.42
CA GLY A 464 -0.18 3.13 -9.84
C GLY A 464 -0.45 4.38 -10.70
N GLU A 465 -1.72 4.74 -10.89
CA GLU A 465 -2.09 5.87 -11.77
C GLU A 465 -1.45 7.20 -11.31
N TYR A 466 -1.29 7.38 -10.00
CA TYR A 466 -0.63 8.56 -9.44
C TYR A 466 0.83 8.66 -9.91
N THR A 467 1.60 7.57 -9.79
CA THR A 467 3.01 7.55 -10.22
C THR A 467 3.17 7.70 -11.73
N GLY A 468 2.22 7.18 -12.52
CA GLY A 468 2.20 7.33 -13.97
C GLY A 468 2.15 8.79 -14.42
N GLY A 469 1.69 9.69 -13.58
CA GLY A 469 1.71 11.10 -13.93
C GLY A 469 3.04 11.81 -13.69
N TYR A 470 4.01 11.28 -12.94
CA TYR A 470 5.40 11.77 -13.02
C TYR A 470 5.94 11.53 -14.44
N VAL A 471 5.58 10.38 -15.03
CA VAL A 471 5.95 10.05 -16.41
C VAL A 471 5.29 11.01 -17.41
N LYS A 472 4.01 11.36 -17.21
CA LYS A 472 3.34 12.41 -18.00
C LYS A 472 4.04 13.76 -17.88
N ASN A 473 4.63 14.05 -16.71
CA ASN A 473 5.41 15.26 -16.45
C ASN A 473 6.87 15.17 -16.92
N GLY A 474 7.25 14.09 -17.62
CA GLY A 474 8.54 13.92 -18.28
C GLY A 474 9.59 13.13 -17.49
N ALA A 475 9.21 12.46 -16.40
CA ALA A 475 10.14 11.62 -15.64
C ALA A 475 10.69 10.46 -16.50
N THR A 476 12.01 10.29 -16.47
CA THR A 476 12.74 9.22 -17.14
C THR A 476 13.18 8.10 -16.20
N ALA A 477 13.16 8.36 -14.89
CA ALA A 477 13.40 7.39 -13.82
C ALA A 477 12.62 7.80 -12.56
N PHE A 478 12.39 6.84 -11.66
CA PHE A 478 11.80 7.12 -10.35
C PHE A 478 12.82 6.96 -9.24
N PHE A 479 12.89 7.92 -8.33
CA PHE A 479 13.67 7.80 -7.11
C PHE A 479 12.68 7.66 -5.95
N ILE A 480 12.60 6.48 -5.35
CA ILE A 480 11.75 6.23 -4.18
C ILE A 480 12.57 6.50 -2.94
N VAL A 481 12.19 7.51 -2.16
CA VAL A 481 12.78 7.82 -0.85
C VAL A 481 11.80 7.39 0.24
N THR A 482 12.23 6.56 1.20
CA THR A 482 11.29 5.93 2.13
C THR A 482 11.89 5.59 3.49
N ASN A 483 11.05 5.54 4.52
CA ASN A 483 11.39 5.05 5.85
C ASN A 483 10.53 3.83 6.24
N ASP A 484 10.98 2.63 5.90
CA ASP A 484 10.27 1.38 6.19
C ASP A 484 10.54 0.79 7.60
N GLY A 485 11.24 1.52 8.47
CA GLY A 485 11.54 1.03 9.83
C GLY A 485 10.31 0.90 10.72
N TRP A 486 9.21 1.60 10.39
CA TRP A 486 7.96 1.65 11.17
C TRP A 486 7.22 0.31 11.32
N TRP A 487 7.62 -0.73 10.56
CA TRP A 487 6.93 -2.02 10.55
C TRP A 487 7.75 -3.15 11.18
N ASP A 488 8.93 -2.83 11.73
CA ASP A 488 9.92 -3.82 12.19
C ASP A 488 10.30 -4.80 11.07
N ASN A 489 11.12 -5.83 11.35
CA ASN A 489 11.49 -6.86 10.38
C ASN A 489 10.36 -7.87 10.14
N THR A 490 9.29 -7.39 9.52
CA THR A 490 8.05 -8.13 9.21
C THR A 490 7.65 -7.93 7.73
N PRO A 491 6.57 -8.55 7.23
CA PRO A 491 6.17 -8.44 5.83
C PRO A 491 5.97 -7.03 5.27
N GLY A 492 5.69 -6.02 6.08
CA GLY A 492 5.31 -4.67 5.62
C GLY A 492 6.33 -4.03 4.68
N HIS A 493 7.62 -4.02 5.06
CA HIS A 493 8.68 -3.41 4.25
C HIS A 493 8.91 -4.17 2.92
N ILE A 494 8.75 -5.50 2.96
CA ILE A 494 8.89 -6.36 1.78
C ILE A 494 7.70 -6.17 0.84
N GLN A 495 6.49 -6.09 1.38
CA GLN A 495 5.29 -5.75 0.64
C GLN A 495 5.48 -4.39 -0.04
N HIS A 496 5.86 -3.35 0.71
CA HIS A 496 6.07 -2.01 0.17
C HIS A 496 7.08 -1.99 -0.99
N LEU A 497 8.22 -2.68 -0.85
CA LEU A 497 9.20 -2.85 -1.92
C LEU A 497 8.58 -3.48 -3.18
N LYS A 498 7.85 -4.60 -3.02
CA LYS A 498 7.25 -5.34 -4.14
C LYS A 498 6.14 -4.55 -4.83
N LEU A 499 5.33 -3.81 -4.07
CA LEU A 499 4.32 -2.91 -4.63
C LEU A 499 4.97 -1.75 -5.39
N GLY A 500 6.07 -1.20 -4.88
CA GLY A 500 6.88 -0.22 -5.60
C GLY A 500 7.47 -0.77 -6.90
N ALA A 501 7.86 -2.04 -6.93
CA ALA A 501 8.38 -2.69 -8.14
C ALA A 501 7.33 -2.81 -9.27
N LEU A 502 6.04 -2.90 -8.94
CA LEU A 502 4.97 -2.87 -9.94
C LEU A 502 4.95 -1.56 -10.73
N ARG A 503 5.33 -0.43 -10.11
CA ARG A 503 5.40 0.88 -10.78
C ARG A 503 6.40 0.86 -11.94
N ALA A 504 7.49 0.10 -11.80
CA ALA A 504 8.47 -0.05 -12.86
C ALA A 504 7.89 -0.74 -14.10
N ILE A 505 7.05 -1.77 -13.88
CA ILE A 505 6.37 -2.53 -14.93
C ILE A 505 5.28 -1.69 -15.59
N GLU A 506 4.41 -1.11 -14.78
CA GLU A 506 3.26 -0.29 -15.19
C GLU A 506 3.66 0.87 -16.10
N HIS A 507 4.82 1.47 -15.85
CA HIS A 507 5.28 2.68 -16.51
C HIS A 507 6.53 2.51 -17.39
N ARG A 508 7.16 1.33 -17.39
CA ARG A 508 8.48 1.07 -17.99
C ARG A 508 9.49 2.13 -17.56
N ARG A 509 9.62 2.30 -16.25
CA ARG A 509 10.57 3.25 -15.63
C ARG A 509 11.47 2.52 -14.65
N PRO A 510 12.80 2.69 -14.76
CA PRO A 510 13.71 2.16 -13.77
C PRO A 510 13.58 2.94 -12.45
N ILE A 511 13.95 2.29 -11.34
CA ILE A 511 13.81 2.85 -10.01
C ILE A 511 15.13 2.76 -9.22
N ALA A 512 15.54 3.86 -8.61
CA ALA A 512 16.46 3.86 -7.48
C ALA A 512 15.64 3.97 -6.19
N ARG A 513 15.70 2.96 -5.31
CA ARG A 513 14.98 2.98 -4.02
C ARG A 513 15.97 3.14 -2.88
N SER A 514 15.87 4.24 -2.13
CA SER A 514 16.61 4.50 -0.90
C SER A 514 15.68 4.39 0.31
N ALA A 515 15.93 3.39 1.15
CA ALA A 515 15.23 3.15 2.39
C ALA A 515 16.14 3.46 3.60
N ASN A 516 15.57 3.98 4.68
CA ASN A 516 16.32 4.25 5.92
C ASN A 516 16.80 2.96 6.63
N THR A 517 15.86 2.15 7.12
CA THR A 517 16.10 0.83 7.76
C THR A 517 15.69 -0.32 6.82
N GLY A 518 14.80 -0.03 5.86
CA GLY A 518 14.26 -0.99 4.90
C GLY A 518 15.26 -1.46 3.86
N ILE A 519 14.74 -2.08 2.79
CA ILE A 519 15.55 -2.58 1.69
C ILE A 519 15.75 -1.47 0.65
N SER A 520 17.00 -1.05 0.46
CA SER A 520 17.45 -0.22 -0.66
C SER A 520 17.88 -1.09 -1.83
N CYS A 521 17.58 -0.66 -3.06
CA CYS A 521 17.85 -1.45 -4.26
C CYS A 521 17.70 -0.65 -5.55
N PHE A 522 18.09 -1.27 -6.67
CA PHE A 522 17.73 -0.85 -8.01
C PHE A 522 16.63 -1.75 -8.56
N ILE A 523 15.65 -1.19 -9.28
CA ILE A 523 14.59 -1.96 -9.93
C ILE A 523 14.59 -1.63 -11.41
N ASP A 524 14.69 -2.65 -12.26
CA ASP A 524 14.67 -2.46 -13.72
C ASP A 524 13.23 -2.24 -14.25
N ILE A 525 13.11 -1.93 -15.54
CA ILE A 525 11.84 -1.68 -16.24
C ILE A 525 10.88 -2.88 -16.30
N ARG A 526 11.34 -4.07 -15.89
CA ARG A 526 10.53 -5.30 -15.79
C ARG A 526 10.13 -5.57 -14.34
N GLY A 527 10.49 -4.70 -13.40
CA GLY A 527 10.22 -4.88 -11.97
C GLY A 527 11.19 -5.87 -11.30
N GLN A 528 12.32 -6.19 -11.93
CA GLN A 528 13.34 -7.04 -11.32
C GLN A 528 14.17 -6.23 -10.33
N ILE A 529 14.32 -6.75 -9.11
CA ILE A 529 15.08 -6.13 -8.03
C ILE A 529 16.54 -6.58 -8.14
N HIS A 530 17.46 -5.60 -8.11
CA HIS A 530 18.91 -5.77 -8.22
C HIS A 530 19.60 -5.09 -7.03
N GLN A 531 20.71 -5.68 -6.57
CA GLN A 531 21.52 -5.19 -5.45
C GLN A 531 20.71 -4.83 -4.18
N ALA A 532 19.73 -5.67 -3.81
CA ALA A 532 18.96 -5.44 -2.59
C ALA A 532 19.86 -5.52 -1.34
N THR A 533 19.83 -4.47 -0.52
CA THR A 533 20.51 -4.43 0.78
C THR A 533 19.77 -5.29 1.81
N GLN A 534 20.44 -5.55 2.93
CA GLN A 534 19.81 -6.21 4.09
C GLN A 534 19.00 -5.20 4.90
N TYR A 535 17.84 -5.63 5.42
CA TYR A 535 17.07 -4.85 6.39
C TYR A 535 17.89 -4.63 7.67
N GLY A 536 17.82 -3.42 8.24
CA GLY A 536 18.45 -3.13 9.53
C GLY A 536 19.98 -3.04 9.50
N VAL A 537 20.59 -2.87 8.32
CA VAL A 537 22.04 -2.79 8.14
C VAL A 537 22.39 -1.49 7.40
N ALA A 538 23.36 -0.73 7.92
CA ALA A 538 23.85 0.45 7.21
C ALA A 538 24.62 0.02 5.95
N ALA A 539 24.30 0.63 4.80
CA ALA A 539 24.87 0.25 3.53
C ALA A 539 24.92 1.43 2.55
N ALA A 540 25.79 1.32 1.56
CA ALA A 540 25.74 2.15 0.36
C ALA A 540 25.96 1.24 -0.86
N ILE A 541 25.14 1.41 -1.89
CA ILE A 541 25.18 0.61 -3.11
C ILE A 541 25.29 1.52 -4.32
N LYS A 542 26.00 1.06 -5.34
CA LYS A 542 26.21 1.79 -6.59
C LYS A 542 25.79 0.94 -7.77
N GLY A 543 24.98 1.52 -8.65
CA GLY A 543 24.45 0.86 -9.82
C GLY A 543 24.17 1.83 -10.95
N GLU A 544 23.77 1.27 -12.09
CA GLU A 544 23.46 2.05 -13.29
C GLU A 544 21.95 2.02 -13.56
N ILE A 545 21.42 3.17 -13.96
CA ILE A 545 20.04 3.34 -14.42
C ILE A 545 20.06 3.85 -15.85
N ILE A 546 19.32 3.18 -16.73
CA ILE A 546 19.14 3.63 -18.12
C ILE A 546 17.85 4.45 -18.21
N PRO A 547 17.92 5.77 -18.50
CA PRO A 547 16.72 6.59 -18.62
C PRO A 547 15.75 6.09 -19.69
N GLU A 548 14.46 6.15 -19.40
CA GLU A 548 13.39 5.66 -20.28
C GLU A 548 12.40 6.76 -20.66
N THR A 549 11.95 6.76 -21.90
CA THR A 549 10.96 7.73 -22.41
C THR A 549 9.67 7.09 -22.91
N ARG A 550 9.64 5.75 -23.04
CA ARG A 550 8.46 4.99 -23.50
C ARG A 550 7.23 5.32 -22.66
N ILE A 551 6.07 5.45 -23.31
CA ILE A 551 4.77 5.67 -22.65
C ILE A 551 3.91 4.42 -22.84
N THR A 552 3.62 3.75 -21.73
CA THR A 552 2.75 2.56 -21.72
C THR A 552 1.29 2.94 -21.91
N LEU A 553 0.45 1.97 -22.29
CA LEU A 553 -1.00 2.22 -22.39
C LEU A 553 -1.60 2.56 -21.03
N TYR A 554 -1.11 1.93 -19.95
CA TYR A 554 -1.51 2.25 -18.60
C TYR A 554 -1.13 3.69 -18.21
N THR A 555 0.08 4.15 -18.50
CA THR A 555 0.45 5.56 -18.29
C THR A 555 -0.48 6.48 -19.07
N ARG A 556 -0.86 6.14 -20.30
CA ARG A 556 -1.73 6.98 -21.13
C ARG A 556 -3.16 7.10 -20.58
N PHE A 557 -3.78 5.99 -20.19
CA PHE A 557 -5.21 5.94 -19.86
C PHE A 557 -5.53 5.83 -18.36
N GLY A 558 -4.55 5.48 -17.54
CA GLY A 558 -4.72 5.25 -16.10
C GLY A 558 -5.61 4.03 -15.81
N ASP A 559 -6.34 4.09 -14.70
CA ASP A 559 -7.17 3.01 -14.17
C ASP A 559 -8.52 2.87 -14.91
N LEU A 560 -8.47 2.75 -16.24
CA LEU A 560 -9.67 2.72 -17.09
C LEU A 560 -10.64 1.59 -16.73
N ILE A 561 -10.11 0.40 -16.39
CA ILE A 561 -10.92 -0.74 -15.92
C ILE A 561 -11.71 -0.34 -14.68
N ALA A 562 -11.05 0.26 -13.70
CA ALA A 562 -11.66 0.65 -12.44
C ALA A 562 -12.73 1.73 -12.63
N LYS A 563 -12.41 2.76 -13.43
CA LYS A 563 -13.36 3.83 -13.80
C LYS A 563 -14.61 3.27 -14.49
N GLY A 564 -14.43 2.31 -15.41
CA GLY A 564 -15.54 1.60 -16.06
C GLY A 564 -16.40 0.80 -15.08
N MET A 565 -15.78 0.09 -14.12
CA MET A 565 -16.50 -0.65 -13.08
C MET A 565 -17.26 0.26 -12.13
N VAL A 566 -16.72 1.43 -11.78
CA VAL A 566 -17.41 2.45 -10.98
C VAL A 566 -18.66 2.95 -11.72
N LEU A 567 -18.52 3.31 -12.99
CA LEU A 567 -19.67 3.73 -13.80
C LEU A 567 -20.75 2.65 -13.84
N PHE A 568 -20.38 1.39 -14.08
CA PHE A 568 -21.32 0.27 -14.08
C PHE A 568 -22.00 0.07 -12.73
N SER A 569 -21.26 0.17 -11.62
CA SER A 569 -21.80 0.05 -10.26
C SER A 569 -22.80 1.17 -9.96
N ILE A 570 -22.52 2.41 -10.36
CA ILE A 570 -23.45 3.54 -10.22
C ILE A 570 -24.73 3.27 -11.02
N LEU A 571 -24.63 2.88 -12.29
CA LEU A 571 -25.80 2.58 -13.13
C LEU A 571 -26.64 1.45 -12.54
N THR A 572 -25.99 0.41 -12.00
CA THR A 572 -26.67 -0.71 -11.33
C THR A 572 -27.44 -0.23 -10.09
N LEU A 573 -26.84 0.61 -9.26
CA LEU A 573 -27.48 1.19 -8.08
C LEU A 573 -28.65 2.11 -8.46
N SER A 574 -28.51 2.94 -9.49
CA SER A 574 -29.58 3.81 -10.00
C SER A 574 -30.76 3.00 -10.53
N MET A 575 -30.51 1.96 -11.33
CA MET A 575 -31.56 1.05 -11.81
C MET A 575 -32.25 0.31 -10.66
N PHE A 576 -31.48 -0.16 -9.67
CA PHE A 576 -32.01 -0.83 -8.50
C PHE A 576 -32.91 0.11 -7.67
N ALA A 577 -32.45 1.34 -7.40
CA ALA A 577 -33.23 2.34 -6.69
C ALA A 577 -34.55 2.67 -7.42
N TYR A 578 -34.49 2.84 -8.75
CA TYR A 578 -35.67 3.08 -9.58
C TYR A 578 -36.69 1.93 -9.49
N GLN A 579 -36.23 0.68 -9.55
CA GLN A 579 -37.10 -0.50 -9.39
C GLN A 579 -37.75 -0.57 -8.01
N MET A 580 -37.00 -0.21 -6.95
CA MET A 580 -37.52 -0.19 -5.59
C MET A 580 -38.58 0.88 -5.36
N VAL A 581 -38.44 2.05 -6.00
CA VAL A 581 -39.46 3.12 -5.96
C VAL A 581 -40.72 2.70 -6.72
N ARG A 582 -40.59 2.08 -7.90
CA ARG A 582 -41.75 1.62 -8.69
C ARG A 582 -42.52 0.44 -8.10
N ARG A 583 -41.91 -0.32 -7.20
CA ARG A 583 -42.55 -1.47 -6.53
C ARG A 583 -43.29 -1.06 -5.25
N LYS A 584 -43.11 0.17 -4.78
CA LYS A 584 -43.96 0.81 -3.78
C LYS A 584 -45.09 1.53 -4.49
#